data_AF-A0A1H3VMF3-F1
#
_entry.id   AF-A0A1H3VMF3-F1
#
_cell.length_a   1.000
_cell.length_b   1.000
_cell.length_c   1.000
_cell.angle_alpha   90.00
_cell.angle_beta   90.00
_cell.angle_gamma   90.00
#
_symmetry.space_group_name_H-M   'P 1'
#
loop_
_entity.id
_entity.type
_entity.pdbx_description
1 polymer ?
#
loop_
_entity_poly.entity_id
_entity_poly.type
_entity_poly.pdbx_seq_one_letter_code
_entity_poly.pdbx_strand_id
1 'polypeptide(L)'
;MKKLTALLTLVMMVMCTAGFAQKHDKKRKKDKSGQPTEAQLMAFKASYTKLLGDSLQIPREKRDTVADMQVQFLLKRMKISDDKSLSKEDKEVRYGMLENDKYMHLGAILSMEELQRLEAFEARQKKKQDEMEKERQEQYNQQAEQRREYNQRYNRGYGGYGGGYNGY
;
A
#
# COMPACT_ATOMS: atom_id res chain seq x y z
N MET A 1 22.02 -12.18 -1.93
CA MET A 1 21.13 -11.27 -1.17
C MET A 1 20.88 -9.89 -1.82
N LYS A 2 21.27 -9.63 -3.08
CA LYS A 2 21.07 -8.31 -3.73
C LYS A 2 19.80 -8.19 -4.60
N LYS A 3 19.14 -9.32 -4.92
CA LYS A 3 17.92 -9.34 -5.76
C LYS A 3 16.63 -9.11 -4.98
N LEU A 4 16.62 -9.46 -3.68
CA LEU A 4 15.46 -9.29 -2.80
C LEU A 4 15.19 -7.80 -2.50
N THR A 5 16.26 -7.02 -2.34
CA THR A 5 16.23 -5.59 -2.04
C THR A 5 15.73 -4.74 -3.23
N ALA A 6 16.00 -5.18 -4.47
CA ALA A 6 15.52 -4.52 -5.69
C ALA A 6 14.02 -4.74 -5.94
N LEU A 7 13.49 -5.91 -5.57
CA LEU A 7 12.06 -6.20 -5.68
C LEU A 7 11.27 -5.42 -4.62
N LEU A 8 11.83 -5.28 -3.42
CA LEU A 8 11.25 -4.54 -2.29
C LEU A 8 11.16 -3.03 -2.57
N THR A 9 12.16 -2.46 -3.26
CA THR A 9 12.16 -1.05 -3.66
C THR A 9 11.16 -0.75 -4.78
N LEU A 10 10.88 -1.71 -5.66
CA LEU A 10 9.95 -1.54 -6.76
C LEU A 10 8.48 -1.51 -6.29
N VAL A 11 8.12 -2.34 -5.30
CA VAL A 11 6.80 -2.29 -4.65
C VAL A 11 6.63 -1.02 -3.80
N MET A 12 7.68 -0.55 -3.12
CA MET A 12 7.65 0.72 -2.39
C MET A 12 7.58 1.95 -3.30
N MET A 13 8.25 1.97 -4.47
CA MET A 13 8.21 3.14 -5.38
C MET A 13 6.81 3.43 -5.93
N VAL A 14 5.99 2.40 -6.14
CA VAL A 14 4.59 2.59 -6.59
C VAL A 14 3.72 3.19 -5.49
N MET A 15 3.99 2.92 -4.22
CA MET A 15 3.24 3.50 -3.09
C MET A 15 3.76 4.88 -2.67
N CYS A 16 5.06 5.17 -2.83
CA CYS A 16 5.66 6.45 -2.43
C CYS A 16 5.53 7.57 -3.48
N THR A 17 5.26 7.26 -4.75
CA THR A 17 5.07 8.29 -5.80
C THR A 17 3.73 9.03 -5.70
N ALA A 18 2.79 8.57 -4.88
CA ALA A 18 1.59 9.33 -4.52
C ALA A 18 1.86 10.51 -3.56
N GLY A 19 3.04 10.56 -2.91
CA GLY A 19 3.37 11.55 -1.87
C GLY A 19 4.49 12.56 -2.18
N PHE A 20 5.28 12.38 -3.24
CA PHE A 20 6.52 13.15 -3.46
C PHE A 20 6.57 13.98 -4.77
N ALA A 21 5.43 14.47 -5.25
CA ALA A 21 5.37 15.49 -6.30
C ALA A 21 4.60 16.76 -5.86
N GLN A 22 4.63 17.07 -4.56
CA GLN A 22 3.83 18.17 -3.96
C GLN A 22 4.60 19.46 -3.64
N LYS A 23 5.78 19.70 -4.21
CA LYS A 23 6.41 21.02 -4.11
C LYS A 23 6.78 21.54 -5.50
N HIS A 24 6.04 22.57 -5.90
CA HIS A 24 6.22 23.39 -7.08
C HIS A 24 5.88 22.70 -8.41
N ASP A 25 4.58 22.65 -8.75
CA ASP A 25 4.14 23.47 -9.89
C ASP A 25 2.62 23.62 -10.03
N LYS A 26 2.28 24.83 -10.44
CA LYS A 26 1.00 25.40 -10.90
C LYS A 26 -0.12 24.43 -11.24
N LYS A 27 -1.30 24.71 -10.64
CA LYS A 27 -2.66 24.60 -11.22
C LYS A 27 -2.79 23.76 -12.50
N ARG A 28 -2.48 22.46 -12.45
CA ARG A 28 -3.07 21.49 -13.37
C ARG A 28 -4.29 20.93 -12.65
N LYS A 29 -5.45 21.01 -13.31
CA LYS A 29 -6.68 20.33 -12.88
C LYS A 29 -6.27 18.91 -12.50
N LYS A 30 -6.32 18.63 -11.20
CA LYS A 30 -6.08 17.31 -10.64
C LYS A 30 -7.20 16.46 -11.24
N ASP A 31 -6.92 15.68 -12.28
CA ASP A 31 -7.85 14.64 -12.68
C ASP A 31 -8.04 13.76 -11.45
N LYS A 32 -9.24 13.86 -10.88
CA LYS A 32 -9.64 13.19 -9.65
C LYS A 32 -9.90 11.70 -9.87
N SER A 33 -9.44 11.13 -10.99
CA SER A 33 -9.43 9.69 -11.16
C SER A 33 -8.21 9.15 -10.44
N GLY A 34 -8.37 8.64 -9.22
CA GLY A 34 -7.35 7.82 -8.54
C GLY A 34 -7.05 6.50 -9.27
N GLN A 35 -7.37 6.40 -10.56
CA GLN A 35 -7.14 5.22 -11.38
C GLN A 35 -5.70 5.21 -11.89
N PRO A 36 -5.04 4.05 -11.88
CA PRO A 36 -3.68 3.92 -12.39
C PRO A 36 -3.67 4.13 -13.91
N THR A 37 -2.61 4.74 -14.41
CA THR A 37 -2.42 4.90 -15.86
C THR A 37 -2.16 3.55 -16.53
N GLU A 38 -2.41 3.45 -17.83
CA GLU A 38 -2.13 2.24 -18.60
C GLU A 38 -0.65 1.82 -18.49
N ALA A 39 0.27 2.78 -18.52
CA ALA A 39 1.70 2.52 -18.33
C ALA A 39 2.00 1.93 -16.94
N GLN A 40 1.31 2.38 -15.88
CA GLN A 40 1.46 1.82 -14.54
C GLN A 40 0.92 0.39 -14.47
N LEU A 41 -0.22 0.11 -15.11
CA LEU A 41 -0.80 -1.23 -15.19
C LEU A 41 0.12 -2.20 -15.95
N MET A 42 0.68 -1.76 -17.08
CA MET A 42 1.61 -2.56 -17.88
C MET A 42 2.92 -2.82 -17.13
N ALA A 43 3.47 -1.82 -16.45
CA ALA A 43 4.66 -1.99 -15.62
C ALA A 43 4.40 -2.97 -14.45
N PHE A 44 3.25 -2.84 -13.80
CA PHE A 44 2.82 -3.77 -12.75
C PHE A 44 2.71 -5.20 -13.30
N LYS A 45 1.98 -5.39 -14.42
CA LYS A 45 1.81 -6.69 -15.07
C LYS A 45 3.17 -7.33 -15.38
N ALA A 46 4.08 -6.60 -16.02
CA ALA A 46 5.41 -7.10 -16.35
C ALA A 46 6.21 -7.49 -15.10
N SER A 47 6.16 -6.68 -14.05
CA SER A 47 6.82 -6.98 -12.77
C SER A 47 6.25 -8.23 -12.10
N TYR A 48 4.93 -8.40 -12.16
CA TYR A 48 4.23 -9.51 -11.55
C TYR A 48 4.49 -10.80 -12.34
N THR A 49 4.38 -10.78 -13.67
CA THR A 49 4.78 -11.90 -14.55
C THR A 49 6.19 -12.38 -14.24
N LYS A 50 7.13 -11.46 -14.03
CA LYS A 50 8.51 -11.79 -13.66
C LYS A 50 8.59 -12.46 -12.28
N LEU A 51 7.87 -11.93 -11.28
CA LEU A 51 7.79 -12.51 -9.93
C LEU A 51 7.24 -13.94 -9.96
N LEU A 52 6.16 -14.17 -10.71
CA LEU A 52 5.56 -15.50 -10.87
C LEU A 52 6.56 -16.53 -11.42
N GLY A 53 7.42 -16.10 -12.35
CA GLY A 53 8.49 -16.95 -12.89
C GLY A 53 9.67 -17.14 -11.94
N ASP A 54 10.26 -16.03 -11.49
CA ASP A 54 11.54 -16.04 -10.76
C ASP A 54 11.38 -16.56 -9.32
N SER A 55 10.25 -16.28 -8.68
CA SER A 55 10.04 -16.58 -7.25
C SER A 55 9.11 -17.75 -7.01
N LEU A 56 8.08 -17.91 -7.85
CA LEU A 56 7.04 -18.94 -7.67
C LEU A 56 7.16 -20.10 -8.66
N GLN A 57 8.05 -19.99 -9.65
CA GLN A 57 8.30 -21.00 -10.67
C GLN A 57 7.04 -21.42 -11.44
N ILE A 58 6.07 -20.52 -11.59
CA ILE A 58 4.86 -20.78 -12.37
C ILE A 58 5.26 -20.95 -13.85
N PRO A 59 4.68 -21.91 -14.60
CA PRO A 59 4.98 -22.11 -16.02
C PRO A 59 4.67 -20.87 -16.88
N ARG A 60 5.48 -20.62 -17.91
CA ARG A 60 5.45 -19.37 -18.70
C ARG A 60 4.08 -19.12 -19.33
N GLU A 61 3.45 -20.17 -19.82
CA GLU A 61 2.14 -20.19 -20.47
C GLU A 61 0.99 -19.72 -19.56
N LYS A 62 1.16 -19.77 -18.23
CA LYS A 62 0.13 -19.33 -17.27
C LYS A 62 0.37 -17.92 -16.74
N ARG A 63 1.62 -17.41 -16.77
CA ARG A 63 2.01 -16.20 -16.04
C ARG A 63 1.25 -14.96 -16.48
N ASP A 64 1.09 -14.77 -17.79
CA ASP A 64 0.43 -13.58 -18.33
C ASP A 64 -1.05 -13.55 -17.96
N THR A 65 -1.73 -14.69 -18.03
CA THR A 65 -3.13 -14.83 -17.61
C THR A 65 -3.28 -14.56 -16.10
N VAL A 66 -2.39 -15.11 -15.28
CA VAL A 66 -2.38 -14.87 -13.84
C VAL A 66 -2.12 -13.40 -13.50
N ALA A 67 -1.20 -12.75 -14.23
CA ALA A 67 -0.91 -11.34 -14.06
C ALA A 67 -2.08 -10.45 -14.50
N ASP A 68 -2.77 -10.79 -15.60
CA ASP A 68 -3.97 -10.08 -16.04
C ASP A 68 -5.11 -10.19 -15.02
N MET A 69 -5.33 -11.37 -14.45
CA MET A 69 -6.31 -11.54 -13.38
C MET A 69 -5.96 -10.70 -12.15
N GLN A 70 -4.68 -10.62 -11.78
CA GLN A 70 -4.25 -9.78 -10.66
C GLN A 70 -4.49 -8.29 -10.94
N VAL A 71 -4.26 -7.82 -12.17
CA VAL A 71 -4.58 -6.45 -12.59
C VAL A 71 -6.08 -6.18 -12.47
N GLN A 72 -6.93 -7.08 -12.98
CA GLN A 72 -8.38 -6.92 -12.90
C GLN A 72 -8.88 -6.90 -11.45
N PHE A 73 -8.33 -7.77 -10.60
CA PHE A 73 -8.62 -7.80 -9.17
C PHE A 73 -8.23 -6.47 -8.50
N LEU A 74 -7.03 -5.95 -8.78
CA LEU A 74 -6.57 -4.65 -8.27
C LEU A 74 -7.55 -3.53 -8.65
N LEU A 75 -7.95 -3.47 -9.93
CA LEU A 75 -8.88 -2.45 -10.41
C LEU A 75 -10.26 -2.56 -9.74
N LYS A 76 -10.78 -3.77 -9.53
CA LYS A 76 -12.03 -3.99 -8.78
C LYS A 76 -11.90 -3.56 -7.32
N ARG A 77 -10.79 -3.88 -6.67
CA ARG A 77 -10.51 -3.46 -5.29
C ARG A 77 -10.44 -1.93 -5.16
N MET A 78 -9.78 -1.25 -6.10
CA MET A 78 -9.73 0.22 -6.14
C MET A 78 -11.13 0.83 -6.31
N LYS A 79 -11.96 0.27 -7.19
CA LYS A 79 -13.36 0.73 -7.35
C LYS A 79 -14.16 0.63 -6.05
N ILE A 80 -14.02 -0.46 -5.29
CA ILE A 80 -14.69 -0.61 -3.98
C ILE A 80 -14.13 0.41 -2.97
N SER A 81 -12.82 0.62 -2.96
CA SER A 81 -12.17 1.59 -2.07
C SER A 81 -12.67 3.01 -2.30
N ASP A 82 -12.76 3.41 -3.57
CA ASP A 82 -13.12 4.77 -3.99
C ASP A 82 -14.62 5.05 -3.91
N ASP A 83 -15.45 4.01 -3.81
CA ASP A 83 -16.89 4.16 -3.67
C ASP A 83 -17.25 4.77 -2.31
N LYS A 84 -17.75 6.00 -2.32
CA LYS A 84 -18.13 6.74 -1.11
C LYS A 84 -19.52 6.37 -0.59
N SER A 85 -20.33 5.67 -1.38
CA SER A 85 -21.66 5.23 -0.98
C SER A 85 -21.63 4.01 -0.06
N LEU A 86 -20.51 3.28 -0.07
CA LEU A 86 -20.33 2.08 0.75
C LEU A 86 -19.79 2.44 2.13
N SER A 87 -20.39 1.83 3.16
CA SER A 87 -19.87 1.87 4.53
C SER A 87 -18.53 1.14 4.61
N LYS A 88 -17.85 1.29 5.75
CA LYS A 88 -16.58 0.58 5.99
C LYS A 88 -16.82 -0.93 6.07
N GLU A 89 -17.88 -1.37 6.76
CA GLU A 89 -18.24 -2.78 6.85
C GLU A 89 -18.57 -3.37 5.47
N ASP A 90 -19.33 -2.65 4.64
CA ASP A 90 -19.68 -3.13 3.30
C ASP A 90 -18.45 -3.29 2.40
N LYS A 91 -17.46 -2.40 2.52
CA LYS A 91 -16.20 -2.52 1.80
C LYS A 91 -15.42 -3.75 2.24
N GLU A 92 -15.36 -4.03 3.54
CA GLU A 92 -14.68 -5.21 4.08
C GLU A 92 -15.34 -6.51 3.59
N VAL A 93 -16.68 -6.58 3.61
CA VAL A 93 -17.43 -7.72 3.05
C VAL A 93 -17.13 -7.91 1.56
N ARG A 94 -17.19 -6.82 0.78
CA ARG A 94 -16.91 -6.89 -0.67
C ARG A 94 -15.45 -7.24 -0.97
N TYR A 95 -14.49 -6.82 -0.14
CA TYR A 95 -13.10 -7.26 -0.26
C TYR A 95 -12.96 -8.77 0.00
N GLY A 96 -13.63 -9.31 1.02
CA GLY A 96 -13.63 -10.75 1.30
C GLY A 96 -14.22 -11.57 0.14
N MET A 97 -15.35 -11.11 -0.42
CA MET A 97 -15.95 -11.74 -1.61
C MET A 97 -15.00 -11.70 -2.81
N LEU A 98 -14.40 -10.53 -3.07
CA LEU A 98 -13.48 -10.36 -4.20
C LEU A 98 -12.23 -11.25 -4.04
N GLU A 99 -11.70 -11.40 -2.82
CA GLU A 99 -10.54 -12.25 -2.54
C GLU A 99 -10.85 -13.73 -2.75
N ASN A 100 -12.04 -14.19 -2.33
CA ASN A 100 -12.50 -15.55 -2.61
C ASN A 100 -12.66 -15.79 -4.12
N ASP A 101 -13.28 -14.87 -4.85
CA ASP A 101 -13.43 -14.96 -6.31
C ASP A 101 -12.06 -15.05 -7.00
N LYS A 102 -11.08 -14.27 -6.52
CA LYS A 102 -9.71 -14.30 -7.04
C LYS A 102 -9.12 -15.70 -6.94
N TYR A 103 -9.15 -16.31 -5.76
CA TYR A 103 -8.54 -17.63 -5.55
C TYR A 103 -9.31 -18.75 -6.26
N MET A 104 -10.63 -18.62 -6.39
CA MET A 104 -11.43 -19.53 -7.22
C MET A 104 -10.99 -19.49 -8.69
N HIS A 105 -10.83 -18.29 -9.28
CA HIS A 105 -10.36 -18.16 -10.66
C HIS A 105 -8.90 -18.60 -10.84
N LEU A 106 -8.04 -18.31 -9.87
CA LEU A 106 -6.65 -18.76 -9.88
C LEU A 106 -6.56 -20.29 -9.82
N GLY A 107 -7.41 -20.96 -9.03
CA GLY A 107 -7.47 -22.42 -8.94
C GLY A 107 -7.91 -23.12 -10.22
N ALA A 108 -8.58 -22.42 -11.15
CA ALA A 108 -8.91 -22.96 -12.46
C ALA A 108 -7.71 -22.98 -13.43
N ILE A 109 -6.65 -22.23 -13.13
CA ILE A 109 -5.48 -22.04 -14.02
C ILE A 109 -4.22 -22.64 -13.40
N LEU A 110 -4.03 -22.44 -12.11
CA LEU A 110 -2.88 -22.92 -11.35
C LEU A 110 -3.14 -24.32 -10.81
N SER A 111 -2.08 -25.14 -10.77
CA SER A 111 -2.14 -26.38 -10.01
C SER A 111 -2.28 -26.07 -8.51
N MET A 112 -2.70 -27.06 -7.73
CA MET A 112 -2.82 -26.90 -6.26
C MET A 112 -1.51 -26.44 -5.62
N GLU A 113 -0.37 -26.98 -6.06
CA GLU A 113 0.96 -26.59 -5.55
C GLU A 113 1.36 -25.16 -5.98
N GLU A 114 1.03 -24.76 -7.21
CA GLU A 114 1.27 -23.38 -7.69
C GLU A 114 0.42 -22.38 -6.91
N LEU A 115 -0.85 -22.71 -6.68
CA LEU A 115 -1.78 -21.88 -5.92
C LEU A 115 -1.33 -21.73 -4.46
N GLN A 116 -0.94 -22.83 -3.80
CA GLN A 116 -0.42 -22.79 -2.43
C GLN A 116 0.87 -21.97 -2.32
N ARG A 117 1.78 -22.07 -3.28
CA ARG A 117 3.00 -21.24 -3.30
C ARG A 117 2.67 -19.76 -3.44
N LEU A 118 1.69 -19.44 -4.28
CA LEU A 118 1.21 -18.07 -4.47
C LEU A 118 0.53 -17.53 -3.21
N GLU A 119 -0.40 -18.27 -2.62
CA GLU A 119 -1.08 -17.93 -1.36
C GLU A 119 -0.07 -17.70 -0.22
N ALA A 120 0.86 -18.64 -0.03
CA ALA A 120 1.89 -18.51 0.98
C ALA A 120 2.80 -17.31 0.73
N PHE A 121 3.07 -16.98 -0.54
CA PHE A 121 3.83 -15.79 -0.89
C PHE A 121 3.05 -14.51 -0.56
N GLU A 122 1.80 -14.42 -0.95
CA GLU A 122 0.95 -13.25 -0.66
C GLU A 122 0.76 -13.05 0.86
N ALA A 123 0.51 -14.12 1.61
CA ALA A 123 0.40 -14.07 3.07
C ALA A 123 1.70 -13.54 3.72
N ARG A 124 2.86 -13.97 3.22
CA ARG A 124 4.16 -13.43 3.69
C ARG A 124 4.35 -11.96 3.33
N GLN A 125 3.92 -11.52 2.16
CA GLN A 125 4.00 -10.11 1.76
C GLN A 125 3.08 -9.25 2.62
N LYS A 126 1.85 -9.71 2.86
CA LYS A 126 0.88 -9.03 3.73
C LYS A 126 1.42 -8.87 5.14
N LYS A 127 1.93 -9.95 5.74
CA LYS A 127 2.53 -9.90 7.08
C LYS A 127 3.68 -8.89 7.17
N LYS A 128 4.56 -8.86 6.16
CA LYS A 128 5.64 -7.88 6.10
C LYS A 128 5.15 -6.44 5.95
N GLN A 129 4.07 -6.21 5.21
CA GLN A 129 3.46 -4.89 5.10
C GLN A 129 2.86 -4.45 6.43
N ASP A 130 2.11 -5.33 7.10
CA ASP A 130 1.51 -5.05 8.40
C ASP A 130 2.59 -4.74 9.46
N GLU A 131 3.70 -5.49 9.46
CA GLU A 131 4.86 -5.23 10.32
C GLU A 131 5.50 -3.86 10.03
N MET A 132 5.75 -3.53 8.77
CA MET A 132 6.30 -2.21 8.39
C MET A 132 5.36 -1.05 8.72
N GLU A 133 4.05 -1.21 8.56
CA GLU A 133 3.08 -0.18 8.94
C GLU A 133 3.07 0.05 10.44
N LYS A 134 3.18 -1.03 11.22
CA LYS A 134 3.29 -0.95 12.68
C LYS A 134 4.59 -0.26 13.10
N GLU A 135 5.73 -0.64 12.53
CA GLU A 135 7.02 0.03 12.77
C GLU A 135 6.96 1.52 12.40
N ARG A 136 6.31 1.86 11.29
CA ARG A 136 6.14 3.26 10.87
C ARG A 136 5.27 4.03 11.87
N GLN A 137 4.17 3.46 12.34
CA GLN A 137 3.33 4.08 13.37
C GLN A 137 4.09 4.25 14.70
N GLU A 138 4.87 3.25 15.11
CA GLU A 138 5.71 3.31 16.30
C GLU A 138 6.78 4.41 16.17
N GLN A 139 7.44 4.54 15.01
CA GLN A 139 8.39 5.64 14.74
C GLN A 139 7.72 7.02 14.78
N TYR A 140 6.51 7.17 14.23
CA TYR A 140 5.74 8.41 14.34
C TYR A 140 5.40 8.74 15.80
N ASN A 141 5.02 7.73 16.59
CA ASN A 141 4.69 7.91 18.01
C ASN A 141 5.93 8.29 18.83
N GLN A 142 7.08 7.64 18.59
CA GLN A 142 8.35 7.97 19.24
C GLN A 142 8.84 9.39 18.87
N GLN A 143 8.71 9.81 17.62
CA GLN A 143 9.02 11.19 17.22
C GLN A 143 8.05 12.22 17.84
N ALA A 144 6.77 11.86 18.01
CA ALA A 144 5.79 12.71 18.68
C ALA A 144 6.08 12.83 20.19
N GLU A 145 6.51 11.75 20.83
CA GLU A 145 6.95 11.74 22.24
C GLU A 145 8.23 12.55 22.45
N GLN A 146 9.24 12.41 21.58
CA GLN A 146 10.46 13.23 21.64
C GLN A 146 10.16 14.73 21.44
N ARG A 147 9.20 15.10 20.58
CA ARG A 147 8.76 16.51 20.45
C ARG A 147 8.03 17.01 21.70
N ARG A 148 7.29 16.16 22.41
CA ARG A 148 6.64 16.50 23.69
C ARG A 148 7.67 16.67 24.81
N GLU A 149 8.66 15.78 24.91
CA GLU A 149 9.75 15.90 25.86
C GLU A 149 10.63 17.13 25.58
N TYR A 150 10.92 17.43 24.32
CA TYR A 150 11.70 18.63 23.94
C TYR A 150 10.96 19.92 24.29
N ASN A 151 9.63 20.00 24.07
CA ASN A 151 8.82 21.14 24.50
C ASN A 151 8.68 21.24 26.02
N GLN A 152 8.72 20.13 26.77
CA GLN A 152 8.77 20.19 28.23
C GLN A 152 10.15 20.58 28.75
N ARG A 153 11.25 20.25 28.05
CA ARG A 153 12.61 20.68 28.42
C ARG A 153 12.86 22.16 28.13
N TYR A 154 12.27 22.71 27.06
CA TYR A 154 12.38 24.14 26.74
C TYR A 154 11.41 25.04 27.50
N ASN A 155 10.40 24.50 28.18
CA ASN A 155 9.40 25.28 28.92
C ASN A 155 9.45 25.08 30.46
N ARG A 156 10.57 24.58 30.99
CA ARG A 156 10.77 24.34 32.44
C ARG A 156 11.85 25.22 33.08
N GLY A 157 12.23 26.32 32.43
CA GLY A 157 13.45 27.06 32.80
C GLY A 157 13.45 28.58 32.69
N TYR A 158 12.35 29.28 32.41
CA TYR A 158 12.27 30.75 32.48
C TYR A 158 10.85 31.14 32.94
N GLY A 159 10.64 31.43 34.23
CA GLY A 159 10.54 32.82 34.74
C GLY A 159 9.26 33.49 34.22
N GLY A 160 8.15 33.53 34.97
CA GLY A 160 8.00 34.37 36.16
C GLY A 160 7.78 35.83 35.74
N TYR A 161 6.59 36.38 36.04
CA TYR A 161 6.08 37.76 35.83
C TYR A 161 5.26 38.08 34.56
N GLY A 162 4.08 38.67 34.81
CA GLY A 162 3.16 39.27 33.83
C GLY A 162 1.84 38.53 33.79
N GLY A 163 0.89 38.76 34.71
CA GLY A 163 0.25 40.06 34.89
C GLY A 163 -1.09 40.00 34.15
N GLY A 164 -2.15 39.66 34.89
CA GLY A 164 -3.49 39.58 34.34
C GLY A 164 -3.92 40.90 33.72
N TYR A 165 -4.47 40.83 32.51
CA TYR A 165 -5.21 41.92 31.91
C TYR A 165 -6.69 41.51 31.88
N ASN A 166 -7.39 41.99 32.90
CA ASN A 166 -8.84 42.13 32.89
C ASN A 166 -9.13 43.42 32.12
N GLY A 167 -9.87 43.34 31.01
CA GLY A 167 -10.18 44.49 30.17
C GLY A 167 -11.41 44.21 29.32
N TYR A 168 -12.57 44.56 29.89
CA TYR A 168 -13.97 44.47 29.44
C TYR A 168 -14.72 43.17 29.73
#